data_AF-A0A2V6FBK6-F1
#
_entry.id   AF-A0A2V6FBK6-F1
#
_cell.length_a   1.000
_cell.length_b   1.000
_cell.length_c   1.000
_cell.angle_alpha   90.00
_cell.angle_beta   90.00
_cell.angle_gamma   90.00
#
_symmetry.space_group_name_H-M   'P 1'
#
loop_
_entity.id
_entity.type
_entity.pdbx_description
1 polymer ?
#
loop_
_entity_poly.entity_id
_entity_poly.type
_entity_poly.pdbx_seq_one_letter_code
_entity_poly.pdbx_strand_id
1 'polypeptide(L)'
;MTDSIRLFGNLVAGPEALRAFAGDAPLNTDDRPRVTFGAPRFVYQKTAASYGRLLKLLEAGVGDLRAVLALDSGPDANQFAGRLTKYITARDAYLNGLVEEVEGRETKAIDLFVESARLSDDFTSGYAQCLTLASVLARVKPAEARVLLERLIEAQPSRAVAKDMLKRLFPK
;
A
#
# COMPACT_ATOMS: atom_id res chain seq x y z
N MET A 1 4.90 -15.67 13.09
CA MET A 1 5.77 -15.13 12.00
C MET A 1 4.99 -14.25 11.00
N THR A 2 3.79 -14.62 10.54
CA THR A 2 2.95 -13.73 9.67
C THR A 2 2.61 -12.40 10.32
N ASP A 3 2.39 -12.41 11.64
CA ASP A 3 2.05 -11.20 12.40
C ASP A 3 3.18 -10.15 12.40
N SER A 4 4.44 -10.61 12.46
CA SER A 4 5.61 -9.73 12.43
C SER A 4 5.77 -9.00 11.08
N ILE A 5 5.54 -9.70 9.95
CA ILE A 5 5.58 -9.05 8.62
C ILE A 5 4.53 -7.95 8.52
N ARG A 6 3.31 -8.18 9.01
CA ARG A 6 2.24 -7.17 8.99
C ARG A 6 2.55 -6.00 9.90
N LEU A 7 3.06 -6.26 11.10
CA LEU A 7 3.45 -5.22 12.05
C LEU A 7 4.53 -4.31 11.44
N PHE A 8 5.67 -4.88 11.08
CA PHE A 8 6.80 -4.13 10.53
C PHE A 8 6.54 -3.60 9.12
N GLY A 9 5.58 -4.18 8.41
CA GLY A 9 5.09 -3.68 7.13
C GLY A 9 4.43 -2.30 7.19
N ASN A 10 4.12 -1.80 8.40
CA ASN A 10 3.66 -0.44 8.62
C ASN A 10 4.79 0.58 8.81
N LEU A 11 6.06 0.16 8.77
CA LEU A 11 7.18 1.09 8.78
C LEU A 11 7.12 1.97 7.54
N VAL A 12 7.15 3.28 7.75
CA VAL A 12 7.05 4.26 6.66
C VAL A 12 8.43 4.84 6.31
N ALA A 13 9.25 5.14 7.32
CA ALA A 13 10.58 5.66 7.11
C ALA A 13 11.55 5.26 8.24
N GLY A 14 12.84 5.24 7.92
CA GLY A 14 13.92 5.02 8.88
C GLY A 14 14.24 6.29 9.68
N PRO A 15 15.01 6.19 10.78
CA PRO A 15 15.29 7.32 11.67
C PRO A 15 16.01 8.49 10.97
N GLU A 16 16.96 8.20 10.07
CA GLU A 16 17.67 9.24 9.31
C GLU A 16 16.76 9.96 8.32
N ALA A 17 15.95 9.20 7.58
CA ALA A 17 14.97 9.73 6.65
C ALA A 17 13.91 10.59 7.37
N LEU A 18 13.44 10.16 8.54
CA LEU A 18 12.52 10.94 9.37
C LEU A 18 13.16 12.22 9.90
N ARG A 19 14.43 12.18 10.30
CA ARG A 19 15.17 13.38 10.73
C ARG A 19 15.31 14.38 9.58
N ALA A 20 15.66 13.90 8.38
CA ALA A 20 15.74 14.74 7.20
C ALA A 20 14.37 15.32 6.80
N PHE A 21 13.32 14.51 6.86
CA PHE A 21 11.94 14.94 6.58
C PHE A 21 11.46 16.01 7.57
N ALA A 22 11.78 15.87 8.86
CA ALA A 22 11.41 16.84 9.89
C ALA A 22 12.19 18.15 9.78
N GLY A 23 13.46 18.10 9.37
CA GLY A 23 14.34 19.27 9.31
C GLY A 23 14.36 20.04 10.64
N ASP A 24 14.23 21.36 10.58
CA ASP A 24 14.15 22.24 11.76
C ASP A 24 12.72 22.45 12.28
N ALA A 25 11.78 21.55 11.94
CA ALA A 25 10.41 21.66 12.40
C ALA A 25 10.35 21.69 13.94
N PRO A 26 9.61 22.64 14.53
CA PRO A 26 9.60 22.79 15.97
C PRO A 26 8.87 21.62 16.63
N LEU A 27 9.42 21.13 17.74
CA LEU A 27 8.83 20.04 18.51
C LEU A 27 7.42 20.40 19.00
N ASN A 28 6.51 19.44 18.89
CA ASN A 28 5.19 19.46 19.50
C ASN A 28 5.29 18.76 20.86
N THR A 29 5.09 19.51 21.94
CA THR A 29 5.15 19.02 23.32
C THR A 29 3.89 19.43 24.08
N ASP A 30 3.66 18.85 25.25
CA ASP A 30 2.45 19.13 26.04
C ASP A 30 2.38 20.61 26.50
N ASP A 31 3.53 21.22 26.80
CA ASP A 31 3.65 22.64 27.16
C ASP A 31 3.61 23.59 25.95
N ARG A 32 3.84 23.06 24.74
CA ARG A 32 3.78 23.80 23.47
C ARG A 32 3.08 22.95 22.39
N PRO A 33 1.75 22.75 22.49
CA PRO A 33 1.02 21.83 21.60
C PRO A 33 0.72 22.51 20.26
N ARG A 34 1.77 22.66 19.46
CA ARG A 34 1.78 23.35 18.15
C ARG A 34 0.82 22.72 17.15
N VAL A 35 0.69 21.38 17.14
CA VAL A 35 -0.23 20.69 16.22
C VAL A 35 -1.67 21.05 16.55
N THR A 36 -2.07 20.97 17.83
CA THR A 36 -3.45 21.27 18.27
C THR A 36 -3.85 22.71 17.94
N PHE A 37 -3.03 23.69 18.31
CA PHE A 37 -3.34 25.10 18.06
C PHE A 37 -3.04 25.55 16.62
N GLY A 38 -2.21 24.80 15.89
CA GLY A 38 -1.90 25.06 14.48
C GLY A 38 -2.90 24.44 13.51
N ALA A 39 -3.55 23.33 13.90
CA ALA A 39 -4.39 22.50 13.03
C ALA A 39 -5.38 23.29 12.15
N PRO A 40 -6.10 24.33 12.65
CA PRO A 40 -7.02 25.09 11.82
C PRO A 40 -6.38 25.68 10.56
N ARG A 41 -5.08 26.03 10.61
CA ARG A 41 -4.36 26.62 9.47
C ARG A 41 -4.12 25.63 8.33
N PHE A 42 -4.18 24.33 8.60
CA PHE A 42 -3.85 23.27 7.62
C PHE A 42 -5.02 22.34 7.32
N VAL A 43 -5.99 22.20 8.24
CA VAL A 43 -7.17 21.33 8.08
C VAL A 43 -8.26 22.00 7.24
N TYR A 44 -8.44 23.32 7.36
CA TYR A 44 -9.47 24.06 6.62
C TYR A 44 -9.00 24.61 5.26
N GLN A 45 -7.83 24.18 4.77
CA GLN A 45 -7.38 24.56 3.45
C GLN A 45 -8.22 23.83 2.39
N LYS A 46 -9.02 24.60 1.64
CA LYS A 46 -9.96 24.07 0.62
C LYS A 46 -9.32 23.21 -0.47
N THR A 47 -8.01 23.36 -0.69
CA THR A 47 -7.28 22.71 -1.80
C THR A 47 -6.33 21.60 -1.34
N ALA A 48 -6.26 21.30 -0.04
CA ALA A 48 -5.35 20.26 0.44
C ALA A 48 -5.91 18.87 0.12
N ALA A 49 -5.21 18.11 -0.72
CA ALA A 49 -5.52 16.71 -0.96
C ALA A 49 -5.38 15.89 0.34
N SER A 50 -6.35 15.03 0.63
CA SER A 50 -6.38 14.19 1.84
C SER A 50 -5.18 13.24 1.95
N TYR A 51 -4.64 12.80 0.80
CA TYR A 51 -3.51 11.88 0.70
C TYR A 51 -2.13 12.56 0.64
N GLY A 52 -2.07 13.88 0.40
CA GLY A 52 -0.83 14.57 0.03
C GLY A 52 0.28 14.44 1.08
N ARG A 53 -0.07 14.56 2.37
CA ARG A 53 0.90 14.44 3.47
C ARG A 53 1.44 13.01 3.61
N LEU A 54 0.58 12.01 3.44
CA LEU A 54 0.99 10.61 3.49
C LEU A 54 1.95 10.27 2.35
N LEU A 55 1.62 10.66 1.11
CA LEU A 55 2.52 10.42 -0.02
C LEU A 55 3.88 11.08 0.17
N LYS A 56 3.91 12.32 0.67
CA LYS A 56 5.16 13.00 1.01
C LYS A 56 5.97 12.29 2.08
N LEU A 57 5.31 11.65 3.04
CA LEU A 57 6.02 10.85 4.05
C LEU A 57 6.51 9.51 3.47
N LEU A 58 5.74 8.87 2.60
CA LEU A 58 6.14 7.63 1.93
C LEU A 58 7.35 7.82 1.01
N GLU A 59 7.48 9.00 0.38
CA GLU A 59 8.66 9.39 -0.42
C GLU A 59 9.97 9.33 0.39
N ALA A 60 9.94 9.49 1.72
CA ALA A 60 11.13 9.41 2.57
C ALA A 60 11.71 7.98 2.61
N GLY A 61 10.84 6.97 2.56
CA GLY A 61 11.21 5.55 2.50
C GLY A 61 11.90 5.01 3.75
N VAL A 62 11.85 3.68 3.93
CA VAL A 62 12.44 3.01 5.11
C VAL A 62 13.97 2.89 5.03
N GLY A 63 14.55 2.93 3.82
CA GLY A 63 15.98 2.69 3.62
C GLY A 63 16.34 1.23 3.88
N ASP A 64 17.50 0.97 4.49
CA ASP A 64 17.93 -0.39 4.82
C ASP A 64 17.15 -0.95 6.03
N LEU A 65 16.19 -1.82 5.75
CA LEU A 65 15.38 -2.50 6.77
C LEU A 65 16.21 -3.29 7.77
N ARG A 66 17.37 -3.82 7.39
CA ARG A 66 18.22 -4.58 8.31
C ARG A 66 18.83 -3.66 9.36
N ALA A 67 19.31 -2.49 8.94
CA ALA A 67 19.81 -1.48 9.86
C ALA A 67 18.68 -0.93 10.76
N VAL A 68 17.51 -0.62 10.19
CA VAL A 68 16.37 -0.06 10.93
C VAL A 68 15.87 -1.03 12.01
N LEU A 69 15.82 -2.32 11.70
CA LEU A 69 15.32 -3.36 12.62
C LEU A 69 16.44 -4.06 13.42
N ALA A 70 17.69 -3.61 13.29
CA ALA A 70 18.86 -4.23 13.90
C ALA A 70 18.91 -5.76 13.69
N LEU A 71 18.60 -6.20 12.46
CA LEU A 71 18.61 -7.62 12.11
C LEU A 71 20.05 -8.11 11.98
N ASP A 72 20.28 -9.35 12.41
CA ASP A 72 21.57 -10.00 12.21
C ASP A 72 21.85 -10.31 10.72
N SER A 73 23.00 -10.95 10.46
CA SER A 73 23.42 -11.40 9.12
C SER A 73 23.05 -12.84 8.80
N GLY A 74 22.15 -13.44 9.58
CA GLY A 74 21.67 -14.79 9.37
C GLY A 74 20.79 -14.91 8.11
N PRO A 75 20.67 -16.12 7.56
CA PRO A 75 19.83 -16.38 6.38
C PRO A 75 18.35 -16.05 6.64
N ASP A 76 17.85 -16.32 7.84
CA ASP A 76 16.46 -16.05 8.23
C ASP A 76 16.18 -14.54 8.29
N ALA A 77 17.11 -13.75 8.83
CA ALA A 77 17.02 -12.29 8.84
C ALA A 77 17.00 -11.72 7.42
N ASN A 78 17.84 -12.26 6.51
CA ASN A 78 17.84 -11.85 5.11
C ASN A 78 16.52 -12.21 4.40
N GLN A 79 15.98 -13.40 4.65
CA GLN A 79 14.68 -13.80 4.10
C GLN A 79 13.55 -12.91 4.62
N PHE A 80 13.55 -12.62 5.93
CA PHE A 80 12.57 -11.74 6.55
C PHE A 80 12.63 -10.33 5.98
N ALA A 81 13.82 -9.74 5.88
CA ALA A 81 14.01 -8.42 5.29
C ALA A 81 13.53 -8.37 3.84
N GLY A 82 13.85 -9.38 3.02
CA GLY A 82 13.39 -9.46 1.63
C GLY A 82 11.87 -9.55 1.50
N ARG A 83 11.21 -10.33 2.36
CA ARG A 83 9.74 -10.39 2.43
C ARG A 83 9.13 -9.06 2.87
N LEU A 84 9.74 -8.42 3.85
CA LEU A 84 9.28 -7.13 4.36
C LEU A 84 9.42 -6.01 3.31
N THR A 85 10.50 -5.99 2.54
CA THR A 85 10.66 -5.08 1.39
C THR A 85 9.50 -5.26 0.41
N LYS A 86 9.23 -6.51 0.00
CA LYS A 86 8.10 -6.81 -0.91
C LYS A 86 6.76 -6.33 -0.34
N TYR A 87 6.52 -6.57 0.95
CA TYR A 87 5.30 -6.11 1.63
C TYR A 87 5.16 -4.59 1.58
N ILE A 88 6.22 -3.84 1.90
CA ILE A 88 6.22 -2.38 1.90
C ILE A 88 6.02 -1.84 0.48
N THR A 89 6.73 -2.38 -0.52
CA THR A 89 6.54 -1.97 -1.92
C THR A 89 5.12 -2.26 -2.40
N ALA A 90 4.55 -3.41 -2.05
CA ALA A 90 3.16 -3.75 -2.38
C ALA A 90 2.15 -2.81 -1.71
N ARG A 91 2.37 -2.45 -0.44
CA ARG A 91 1.58 -1.46 0.30
C ARG A 91 1.62 -0.11 -0.41
N ASP A 92 2.80 0.36 -0.77
CA ASP A 92 2.96 1.67 -1.39
C ASP A 92 2.32 1.71 -2.78
N ALA A 93 2.42 0.63 -3.57
CA ALA A 93 1.69 0.49 -4.83
C ALA A 93 0.16 0.57 -4.60
N TYR A 94 -0.36 -0.12 -3.58
CA TYR A 94 -1.79 -0.06 -3.23
C TYR A 94 -2.23 1.33 -2.79
N LEU A 95 -1.45 2.01 -1.94
CA LEU A 95 -1.77 3.37 -1.48
C LEU A 95 -1.77 4.37 -2.66
N ASN A 96 -0.83 4.23 -3.61
CA ASN A 96 -0.88 5.00 -4.84
C ASN A 96 -2.11 4.65 -5.68
N GLY A 97 -2.52 3.38 -5.73
CA GLY A 97 -3.76 2.97 -6.39
C GLY A 97 -5.00 3.67 -5.83
N LEU A 98 -5.11 3.79 -4.50
CA LEU A 98 -6.19 4.53 -3.84
C LEU A 98 -6.19 6.02 -4.20
N VAL A 99 -5.00 6.61 -4.40
CA VAL A 99 -4.88 8.00 -4.84
C VAL A 99 -5.40 8.16 -6.27
N GLU A 100 -5.02 7.27 -7.18
CA GLU A 100 -5.52 7.29 -8.55
C GLU A 100 -7.05 7.08 -8.60
N GLU A 101 -7.60 6.27 -7.70
CA GLU A 101 -9.05 6.04 -7.57
C GLU A 101 -9.78 7.30 -7.13
N VAL A 102 -9.32 7.97 -6.06
CA VAL A 102 -9.88 9.25 -5.58
C VAL A 102 -9.85 10.33 -6.65
N GLU A 103 -8.83 10.30 -7.49
CA GLU A 103 -8.63 11.24 -8.59
C GLU A 103 -9.38 10.88 -9.87
N GLY A 104 -10.19 9.81 -9.85
CA GLY A 104 -11.03 9.38 -10.98
C GLY A 104 -10.26 8.70 -12.12
N ARG A 105 -9.02 8.25 -11.89
CA ARG A 105 -8.16 7.58 -12.88
C ARG A 105 -8.23 6.06 -12.71
N GLU A 106 -9.44 5.51 -12.91
CA GLU A 106 -9.82 4.12 -12.62
C GLU A 106 -8.86 3.07 -13.21
N THR A 107 -8.51 3.17 -14.50
CA THR A 107 -7.58 2.22 -15.15
C THR A 107 -6.23 2.16 -14.43
N LYS A 108 -5.67 3.32 -14.08
CA LYS A 108 -4.37 3.41 -13.40
C LYS A 108 -4.45 2.89 -11.96
N ALA A 109 -5.57 3.13 -11.28
CA ALA A 109 -5.83 2.55 -9.96
C ALA A 109 -5.84 1.02 -10.00
N ILE A 110 -6.58 0.44 -10.96
CA ILE A 110 -6.63 -1.02 -11.17
C ILE A 110 -5.24 -1.59 -11.45
N ASP A 111 -4.46 -0.94 -12.31
CA ASP A 111 -3.10 -1.37 -12.61
C ASP A 111 -2.22 -1.43 -11.36
N LEU A 112 -2.32 -0.43 -10.49
CA LEU A 112 -1.58 -0.38 -9.23
C LEU A 112 -2.06 -1.41 -8.19
N PHE A 113 -3.35 -1.72 -8.15
CA PHE A 113 -3.87 -2.78 -7.28
C PHE A 113 -3.42 -4.18 -7.72
N VAL A 114 -3.39 -4.44 -9.03
CA VAL A 114 -2.83 -5.68 -9.60
C VAL A 114 -1.32 -5.77 -9.32
N GLU A 115 -0.59 -4.67 -9.51
CA GLU A 115 0.84 -4.60 -9.20
C GLU A 115 1.12 -4.87 -7.72
N SER A 116 0.34 -4.28 -6.82
CA SER A 116 0.40 -4.55 -5.38
C SER A 116 0.25 -6.05 -5.09
N ALA A 117 -0.75 -6.71 -5.70
CA ALA A 117 -0.95 -8.14 -5.55
C ALA A 117 0.24 -8.97 -6.09
N ARG A 118 0.84 -8.54 -7.21
CA ARG A 118 1.99 -9.22 -7.82
C ARG A 118 3.25 -9.13 -6.95
N LEU A 119 3.45 -8.01 -6.26
CA LEU A 119 4.66 -7.73 -5.49
C LEU A 119 4.76 -8.55 -4.20
N SER A 120 3.63 -8.85 -3.53
CA SER A 120 3.64 -9.53 -2.24
C SER A 120 2.41 -10.41 -2.00
N ASP A 121 2.66 -11.69 -1.72
CA ASP A 121 1.63 -12.62 -1.24
C ASP A 121 1.20 -12.30 0.20
N ASP A 122 2.08 -11.68 0.99
CA ASP A 122 1.83 -11.31 2.39
C ASP A 122 0.92 -10.06 2.51
N PHE A 123 0.95 -9.16 1.52
CA PHE A 123 0.11 -7.96 1.47
C PHE A 123 -1.17 -8.20 0.66
N THR A 124 -2.27 -8.50 1.34
CA THR A 124 -3.49 -8.99 0.69
C THR A 124 -4.44 -7.91 0.16
N SER A 125 -4.24 -6.64 0.52
CA SER A 125 -5.22 -5.57 0.27
C SER A 125 -5.39 -5.26 -1.22
N GLY A 126 -4.29 -5.20 -2.00
CA GLY A 126 -4.37 -5.01 -3.45
C GLY A 126 -5.17 -6.11 -4.15
N TYR A 127 -4.91 -7.37 -3.78
CA TYR A 127 -5.65 -8.53 -4.29
C TYR A 127 -7.15 -8.46 -3.93
N ALA A 128 -7.46 -8.14 -2.67
CA ALA A 128 -8.85 -8.04 -2.20
C ALA A 128 -9.62 -6.88 -2.87
N GLN A 129 -8.96 -5.75 -3.13
CA GLN A 129 -9.54 -4.63 -3.86
C GLN A 129 -9.89 -5.05 -5.30
N CYS A 130 -8.98 -5.73 -6.00
CA CYS A 130 -9.24 -6.25 -7.36
C CYS A 130 -10.43 -7.19 -7.41
N LEU A 131 -10.59 -8.09 -6.42
CA LEU A 131 -11.79 -8.96 -6.36
C LEU A 131 -13.07 -8.16 -6.15
N THR A 132 -13.05 -7.15 -5.29
CA THR A 132 -14.21 -6.28 -5.04
C THR A 132 -14.60 -5.53 -6.31
N LEU A 133 -13.63 -4.93 -7.00
CA LEU A 133 -13.83 -4.23 -8.27
C LEU A 133 -14.35 -5.18 -9.35
N ALA A 134 -13.77 -6.38 -9.49
CA ALA A 134 -14.26 -7.38 -10.44
C ALA A 134 -15.72 -7.78 -10.17
N SER A 135 -16.13 -7.89 -8.90
CA SER A 135 -17.53 -8.18 -8.55
C SER A 135 -18.49 -7.06 -8.95
N VAL A 136 -18.06 -5.80 -8.82
CA VAL A 136 -18.86 -4.64 -9.22
C VAL A 136 -18.92 -4.54 -10.75
N LEU A 137 -17.77 -4.63 -11.41
CA LEU A 137 -17.64 -4.57 -12.87
C LEU A 137 -18.41 -5.69 -13.56
N ALA A 138 -18.52 -6.89 -12.97
CA ALA A 138 -19.22 -8.01 -13.61
C ALA A 138 -20.69 -7.69 -13.98
N ARG A 139 -21.33 -6.76 -13.27
CA ARG A 139 -22.72 -6.36 -13.52
C ARG A 139 -22.86 -5.34 -14.65
N VAL A 140 -21.87 -4.49 -14.85
CA VAL A 140 -21.95 -3.32 -15.75
C VAL A 140 -21.02 -3.46 -16.97
N LYS A 141 -19.86 -4.10 -16.78
CA LYS A 141 -18.77 -4.28 -17.74
C LYS A 141 -18.15 -5.68 -17.59
N PRO A 142 -18.89 -6.74 -17.98
CA PRO A 142 -18.46 -8.13 -17.75
C PRO A 142 -17.14 -8.50 -18.42
N ALA A 143 -16.83 -7.94 -19.59
CA ALA A 143 -15.55 -8.16 -20.27
C ALA A 143 -14.36 -7.60 -19.46
N GLU A 144 -14.49 -6.39 -18.89
CA GLU A 144 -13.44 -5.79 -18.05
C GLU A 144 -13.25 -6.57 -16.75
N ALA A 145 -14.34 -7.03 -16.13
CA ALA A 145 -14.27 -7.88 -14.94
C ALA A 145 -13.53 -9.20 -15.19
N ARG A 146 -13.79 -9.83 -16.35
CA ARG A 146 -13.08 -11.05 -16.77
C ARG A 146 -11.57 -10.79 -16.92
N VAL A 147 -11.20 -9.73 -17.65
CA VAL A 147 -9.80 -9.35 -17.85
C VAL A 147 -9.11 -9.09 -16.51
N LEU A 148 -9.77 -8.39 -15.58
CA LEU A 148 -9.22 -8.12 -14.25
C LEU A 148 -8.96 -9.42 -13.47
N LEU A 149 -9.90 -10.37 -13.49
CA LEU A 149 -9.72 -11.67 -12.82
C LEU A 149 -8.59 -12.49 -13.46
N GLU A 150 -8.45 -12.47 -14.78
CA GLU A 150 -7.35 -13.13 -15.50
C GLU A 150 -5.99 -12.52 -15.12
N ARG A 151 -5.89 -11.18 -15.08
CA ARG A 151 -4.68 -10.48 -14.58
C ARG A 151 -4.35 -10.85 -13.13
N LEU A 152 -5.37 -11.00 -12.29
CA LEU A 152 -5.17 -11.36 -10.88
C LEU A 152 -4.70 -12.81 -10.70
N ILE A 153 -5.13 -13.70 -11.59
CA ILE A 153 -4.64 -15.09 -11.67
C ILE A 153 -3.17 -15.11 -12.09
N GLU A 154 -2.78 -14.28 -13.04
CA GLU A 154 -1.38 -14.14 -13.46
C GLU A 154 -0.51 -13.57 -12.34
N ALA A 155 -1.00 -12.56 -11.62
CA ALA A 155 -0.28 -11.93 -10.51
C ALA A 155 -0.04 -12.87 -9.32
N GLN A 156 -1.01 -13.74 -8.98
CA GLN A 156 -0.87 -14.75 -7.91
C GLN A 156 -1.44 -16.12 -8.34
N PRO A 157 -0.69 -16.91 -9.14
CA PRO A 157 -1.20 -18.16 -9.71
C PRO A 157 -1.55 -19.25 -8.70
N SER A 158 -0.89 -19.23 -7.54
CA SER A 158 -1.09 -20.16 -6.42
C SER A 158 -2.41 -19.94 -5.70
N ARG A 159 -3.03 -18.75 -5.83
CA ARG A 159 -4.26 -18.39 -5.13
C ARG A 159 -5.49 -18.68 -5.99
N ALA A 160 -6.29 -19.67 -5.56
CA ALA A 160 -7.44 -20.14 -6.33
C ALA A 160 -8.62 -19.15 -6.43
N VAL A 161 -8.72 -18.18 -5.50
CA VAL A 161 -9.91 -17.34 -5.32
C VAL A 161 -10.34 -16.60 -6.61
N ALA A 162 -9.39 -16.01 -7.34
CA ALA A 162 -9.71 -15.36 -8.62
C ALA A 162 -10.16 -16.35 -9.70
N LYS A 163 -9.55 -17.55 -9.76
CA LYS A 163 -9.96 -18.63 -10.69
C LYS A 163 -11.38 -19.09 -10.41
N ASP A 164 -11.71 -19.28 -9.13
CA ASP A 164 -13.03 -19.74 -8.71
C ASP A 164 -14.10 -18.68 -8.95
N MET A 165 -13.77 -17.41 -8.67
CA MET A 165 -14.65 -16.28 -8.98
C MET A 165 -14.90 -16.14 -10.49
N LEU A 166 -13.86 -16.30 -11.31
CA LEU A 166 -13.98 -16.25 -12.78
C LEU A 166 -14.95 -17.32 -13.29
N LYS A 167 -14.81 -18.58 -12.82
CA LYS A 167 -15.71 -19.68 -13.19
C LYS A 167 -17.16 -19.42 -12.75
N ARG A 168 -17.34 -18.85 -11.55
CA ARG A 168 -18.68 -18.57 -10.99
C ARG A 168 -19.41 -17.46 -11.74
N LEU A 169 -18.70 -16.40 -12.12
CA LEU A 169 -19.30 -15.23 -12.78
C LEU A 169 -19.48 -15.43 -14.29
N PHE A 170 -18.65 -16.26 -14.92
CA PHE A 170 -18.67 -16.50 -16.35
C PHE A 170 -18.67 -18.01 -16.65
N PRO A 171 -19.76 -18.72 -16.31
CA PRO A 171 -19.93 -20.11 -16.70
C PRO A 171 -19.89 -20.23 -18.23
N LYS A 172 -19.40 -21.39 -18.71
CA LYS A 172 -19.38 -21.70 -20.15
C LYS A 172 -20.79 -21.87 -20.69
#